data_AF-A0A941Y8F8-F1
#
_entry.id   AF-A0A941Y8F8-F1
#
_cell.length_a   1.000
_cell.length_b   1.000
_cell.length_c   1.000
_cell.angle_alpha   90.00
_cell.angle_beta   90.00
_cell.angle_gamma   90.00
#
_symmetry.space_group_name_H-M   'P 1'
#
loop_
_entity.id
_entity.type
_entity.pdbx_description
1 polymer ?
#
loop_
_entity_poly.entity_id
_entity_poly.type
_entity_poly.pdbx_seq_one_letter_code
_entity_poly.pdbx_strand_id
1 'polypeptide(L)'
;MTPKKMAVAKSASKKAAVRTPVKRAPTKKATGVKAARTARVAADDPLAEQRVLFLANVFSRAQLAKWIGVSPSQTSRWASGEERPGPAAAPALIDLEHVYARARLVWGGESARIWMESTNAFLGGARPLDVLLTDGAARVLQALDAEMWGGAA
;
A
#
# COMPACT_ATOMS: atom_id res chain seq x y z
N MET A 1 -49.13 35.60 -56.38
CA MET A 1 -47.76 36.13 -56.57
C MET A 1 -46.83 35.05 -56.01
N THR A 2 -46.37 34.01 -56.70
CA THR A 2 -45.77 33.90 -58.06
C THR A 2 -44.57 34.84 -58.29
N PRO A 3 -43.53 34.39 -59.03
CA PRO A 3 -42.17 34.22 -58.49
C PRO A 3 -41.09 34.97 -59.30
N LYS A 4 -39.81 34.93 -58.88
CA LYS A 4 -38.62 35.23 -59.71
C LYS A 4 -37.50 34.25 -59.30
N LYS A 5 -37.09 33.26 -60.11
CA LYS A 5 -36.22 33.31 -61.32
C LYS A 5 -34.98 34.20 -61.10
N MET A 6 -33.75 33.89 -61.50
CA MET A 6 -33.03 32.78 -62.17
C MET A 6 -31.56 33.25 -62.16
N ALA A 7 -30.57 32.35 -62.03
CA ALA A 7 -29.37 32.35 -62.87
C ALA A 7 -28.47 31.15 -62.55
N VAL A 8 -28.34 30.28 -63.55
CA VAL A 8 -27.31 29.25 -63.69
C VAL A 8 -26.07 29.89 -64.31
N ALA A 9 -24.87 29.51 -63.87
CA ALA A 9 -23.69 29.49 -64.74
C ALA A 9 -22.73 28.35 -64.35
N LYS A 10 -22.23 27.68 -65.39
CA LYS A 10 -21.46 26.44 -65.45
C LYS A 10 -19.95 26.63 -65.20
N SER A 11 -19.33 25.47 -64.95
CA SER A 11 -18.04 25.01 -65.49
C SER A 11 -16.78 25.24 -64.64
N ALA A 12 -16.17 24.15 -64.16
CA ALA A 12 -15.09 23.47 -64.90
C ALA A 12 -14.41 22.42 -64.00
N SER A 13 -14.50 21.14 -64.38
CA SER A 13 -13.64 20.08 -63.85
C SER A 13 -12.18 20.36 -64.24
N LYS A 14 -11.26 20.35 -63.26
CA LYS A 14 -9.82 20.22 -63.51
C LYS A 14 -9.20 19.12 -62.65
N LYS A 15 -8.89 18.03 -63.37
CA LYS A 15 -7.77 17.09 -63.29
C LYS A 15 -7.13 16.79 -61.93
N ALA A 16 -7.18 15.49 -61.64
CA ALA A 16 -6.33 14.75 -60.71
C ALA A 16 -4.83 15.10 -60.81
N ALA A 17 -4.21 15.23 -59.64
CA ALA A 17 -2.78 14.99 -59.45
C ALA A 17 -2.63 13.91 -58.39
N VAL A 18 -2.40 12.68 -58.87
CA VAL A 18 -1.96 11.53 -58.07
C VAL A 18 -0.63 11.90 -57.42
N ARG A 19 -0.62 12.08 -56.11
CA ARG A 19 0.63 12.18 -55.33
C ARG A 19 1.05 10.78 -54.91
N THR A 20 2.10 10.28 -55.54
CA THR A 20 2.80 9.04 -55.21
C THR A 20 3.27 9.07 -53.74
N PRO A 21 3.04 8.02 -52.94
CA PRO A 21 3.58 7.97 -51.59
C PRO A 21 5.09 7.69 -51.63
N VAL A 22 5.88 8.62 -51.11
CA VAL A 22 7.30 8.42 -50.84
C VAL A 22 7.45 7.32 -49.79
N LYS A 23 8.02 6.17 -50.17
CA LYS A 23 8.43 5.11 -49.25
C LYS A 23 9.53 5.65 -48.33
N ARG A 24 9.20 5.94 -47.08
CA ARG A 24 10.21 6.17 -46.03
C ARG A 24 10.87 4.85 -45.68
N ALA A 25 12.20 4.82 -45.70
CA ALA A 25 13.00 3.69 -45.25
C ALA A 25 12.76 3.39 -43.75
N PRO A 26 12.83 2.13 -43.30
CA PRO A 26 12.63 1.79 -41.91
C PRO A 26 13.84 2.24 -41.09
N THR A 27 13.67 3.27 -40.25
CA THR A 27 14.60 3.57 -39.17
C THR A 27 14.57 2.40 -38.19
N LYS A 28 15.66 1.63 -38.12
CA LYS A 28 15.88 0.60 -37.10
C LYS A 28 15.70 1.27 -35.73
N LYS A 29 14.62 0.93 -35.00
CA LYS A 29 14.48 1.29 -33.60
C LYS A 29 15.67 0.69 -32.87
N ALA A 30 16.52 1.54 -32.29
CA ALA A 30 17.49 1.09 -31.31
C ALA A 30 16.68 0.37 -30.22
N THR A 31 16.94 -0.93 -30.07
CA THR A 31 16.48 -1.73 -28.94
C THR A 31 17.20 -1.18 -27.72
N GLY A 32 16.67 -0.11 -27.16
CA GLY A 32 16.97 0.28 -25.79
C GLY A 32 16.57 -0.90 -24.93
N VAL A 33 17.58 -1.64 -24.46
CA VAL A 33 17.42 -2.58 -23.36
C VAL A 33 16.81 -1.74 -22.24
N LYS A 34 15.48 -1.82 -22.08
CA LYS A 34 14.85 -1.37 -20.84
C LYS A 34 15.55 -2.21 -19.80
N ALA A 35 16.49 -1.61 -19.08
CA ALA A 35 16.98 -2.16 -17.84
C ALA A 35 15.71 -2.42 -17.05
N ALA A 36 15.29 -3.69 -17.01
CA ALA A 36 14.30 -4.12 -16.08
C ALA A 36 14.88 -3.66 -14.76
N ARG A 37 14.24 -2.66 -14.14
CA ARG A 37 14.38 -2.48 -12.71
C ARG A 37 14.02 -3.85 -12.19
N THR A 38 15.03 -4.68 -11.90
CA THR A 38 14.89 -5.78 -10.97
C THR A 38 14.26 -5.09 -9.78
N ALA A 39 12.94 -5.22 -9.66
CA ALA A 39 12.25 -4.83 -8.44
C ALA A 39 13.11 -5.51 -7.38
N ARG A 40 13.79 -4.71 -6.54
CA ARG A 40 14.58 -5.28 -5.45
C ARG A 40 13.63 -6.25 -4.81
N VAL A 41 13.92 -7.55 -4.92
CA VAL A 41 13.13 -8.57 -4.25
C VAL A 41 13.11 -8.07 -2.82
N ALA A 42 11.93 -7.67 -2.34
CA ALA A 42 11.79 -7.15 -0.99
C ALA A 42 12.48 -8.18 -0.12
N ALA A 43 13.46 -7.77 0.69
CA ALA A 43 14.27 -8.69 1.47
C ALA A 43 13.33 -9.70 2.12
N ASP A 44 13.48 -10.97 1.75
CA ASP A 44 12.59 -12.03 2.20
C ASP A 44 12.67 -12.05 3.73
N ASP A 45 11.60 -11.65 4.41
CA ASP A 45 11.48 -11.80 5.84
C ASP A 45 11.04 -13.24 6.12
N PRO A 46 11.95 -14.12 6.60
CA PRO A 46 11.64 -15.52 6.80
C PRO A 46 10.56 -15.73 7.87
N LEU A 47 10.31 -14.74 8.73
CA LEU A 47 9.35 -14.81 9.83
C LEU A 47 7.98 -14.25 9.46
N ALA A 48 7.79 -13.72 8.24
CA ALA A 48 6.57 -13.01 7.87
C ALA A 48 5.29 -13.85 8.07
N GLU A 49 5.29 -15.11 7.65
CA GLU A 49 4.13 -16.01 7.81
C GLU A 49 3.84 -16.30 9.29
N GLN A 50 4.86 -16.69 10.05
CA GLN A 50 4.72 -16.96 11.48
C GLN A 50 4.22 -15.71 12.22
N ARG A 51 4.73 -14.53 11.86
CA ARG A 51 4.31 -13.25 12.44
C ARG A 51 2.84 -12.98 12.14
N VAL A 52 2.40 -13.12 10.89
CA VAL A 52 1.00 -12.91 10.51
C VAL A 52 0.09 -13.91 11.21
N LEU A 53 0.46 -15.18 11.28
CA LEU A 53 -0.29 -16.21 12.00
C LEU A 53 -0.43 -15.88 13.48
N PHE A 54 0.68 -15.54 14.13
CA PHE A 54 0.71 -15.17 15.54
C PHE A 54 -0.19 -13.95 15.82
N LEU A 55 0.01 -12.86 15.08
CA LEU A 55 -0.78 -11.64 15.25
C LEU A 55 -2.26 -11.88 14.95
N ALA A 56 -2.59 -12.70 13.94
CA ALA A 56 -3.97 -13.04 13.60
C ALA A 56 -4.66 -13.82 14.70
N ASN A 57 -3.94 -14.63 15.46
CA ASN A 57 -4.48 -15.31 16.63
C ASN A 57 -4.76 -14.34 17.80
N VAL A 58 -4.02 -13.24 17.88
CA VAL A 58 -4.17 -12.24 18.95
C VAL A 58 -5.25 -11.21 18.63
N PHE A 59 -5.28 -10.67 17.41
CA PHE A 59 -6.13 -9.53 17.03
C PHE A 59 -7.21 -9.88 16.00
N SER A 60 -7.25 -11.10 15.46
CA SER A 60 -8.00 -11.49 14.27
C SER A 60 -7.43 -10.97 12.94
N ARG A 61 -7.68 -11.74 11.87
CA ARG A 61 -7.27 -11.40 10.49
C ARG A 61 -7.96 -10.13 9.98
N ALA A 62 -9.24 -9.95 10.29
CA ALA A 62 -10.02 -8.80 9.83
C ALA A 62 -9.49 -7.47 10.40
N GLN A 63 -9.09 -7.49 11.66
CA GLN A 63 -8.52 -6.35 12.35
C GLN A 63 -7.13 -6.00 11.80
N LEU A 64 -6.26 -6.99 11.60
CA LEU A 64 -4.99 -6.81 10.90
C LEU A 64 -5.17 -6.21 9.50
N ALA A 65 -6.11 -6.76 8.72
CA ALA A 65 -6.39 -6.27 7.38
C ALA A 65 -6.80 -4.79 7.39
N LYS A 66 -7.70 -4.41 8.31
CA LYS A 66 -8.14 -3.03 8.50
C LYS A 66 -6.98 -2.09 8.83
N TRP A 67 -6.09 -2.49 9.74
CA TRP A 67 -4.96 -1.67 10.19
C TRP A 67 -3.91 -1.46 9.12
N ILE A 68 -3.57 -2.52 8.40
CA ILE A 68 -2.55 -2.47 7.35
C ILE A 68 -3.11 -1.87 6.04
N GLY A 69 -4.42 -1.69 5.95
CA GLY A 69 -5.09 -1.13 4.76
C GLY A 69 -5.16 -2.12 3.60
N VAL A 70 -5.35 -3.41 3.90
CA VAL A 70 -5.40 -4.50 2.92
C VAL A 70 -6.69 -5.31 3.05
N SER A 71 -6.96 -6.19 2.08
CA SER A 71 -8.12 -7.08 2.17
C SER A 71 -7.90 -8.23 3.17
N PRO A 72 -8.96 -8.74 3.83
CA PRO A 72 -8.85 -9.93 4.68
C PRO A 72 -8.31 -11.15 3.93
N SER A 73 -8.65 -11.29 2.64
CA SER A 73 -8.13 -12.35 1.77
C SER A 73 -6.61 -12.31 1.65
N GLN A 74 -6.04 -11.11 1.55
CA GLN A 74 -4.59 -10.91 1.47
C GLN A 74 -3.90 -11.35 2.77
N THR A 75 -4.46 -11.00 3.94
CA THR A 75 -3.95 -11.50 5.22
C THR A 75 -4.04 -13.01 5.36
N SER A 76 -5.05 -13.64 4.74
CA SER A 76 -5.15 -15.10 4.70
C SER A 76 -4.06 -15.74 3.86
N ARG A 77 -3.73 -15.17 2.69
CA ARG A 77 -2.64 -15.65 1.82
C ARG A 77 -1.27 -15.50 2.46
N TRP A 78 -1.07 -14.42 3.22
CA TRP A 78 0.15 -14.25 4.01
C TRP A 78 0.28 -15.27 5.14
N ALA A 79 -0.84 -15.58 5.79
CA ALA A 79 -0.90 -16.60 6.85
C ALA A 79 -0.70 -18.04 6.33
N SER A 80 -1.02 -18.32 5.06
CA SER A 80 -0.77 -19.62 4.42
C SER A 80 0.59 -19.71 3.70
N GLY A 81 1.37 -18.63 3.69
CA GLY A 81 2.65 -18.56 2.97
C GLY A 81 2.51 -18.46 1.44
N GLU A 82 1.29 -18.40 0.90
CA GLU A 82 1.03 -18.23 -0.54
C GLU A 82 1.55 -16.90 -1.08
N GLU A 83 1.54 -15.87 -0.25
CA GLU A 83 2.01 -14.53 -0.59
C GLU A 83 2.82 -13.97 0.58
N ARG A 84 3.74 -13.04 0.30
CA ARG A 84 4.48 -12.32 1.35
C ARG A 84 3.96 -10.89 1.50
N PRO A 85 3.96 -10.32 2.72
CA PRO A 85 3.68 -8.90 2.91
C PRO A 85 4.66 -8.03 2.10
N GLY A 86 4.13 -7.10 1.32
CA GLY A 86 4.95 -6.17 0.54
C GLY A 86 5.66 -5.12 1.40
N PRO A 87 6.50 -4.26 0.78
CA PRO A 87 7.34 -3.29 1.49
C PRO A 87 6.58 -2.24 2.31
N ALA A 88 5.29 -2.04 2.05
CA ALA A 88 4.44 -1.16 2.86
C ALA A 88 3.85 -1.88 4.10
N ALA A 89 3.55 -3.18 3.99
CA ALA A 89 2.88 -3.95 5.04
C ALA A 89 3.87 -4.63 5.99
N ALA A 90 5.01 -5.10 5.47
CA ALA A 90 6.00 -5.83 6.27
C ALA A 90 6.53 -5.01 7.46
N PRO A 91 6.93 -3.72 7.31
CA PRO A 91 7.38 -2.92 8.44
C PRO A 91 6.31 -2.73 9.51
N ALA A 92 5.06 -2.45 9.12
CA ALA A 92 3.95 -2.27 10.05
C ALA A 92 3.63 -3.55 10.85
N LEU A 93 3.75 -4.72 10.22
CA LEU A 93 3.61 -6.01 10.92
C LEU A 93 4.76 -6.23 11.92
N ILE A 94 6.00 -5.92 11.56
CA ILE A 94 7.18 -6.02 12.43
C ILE A 94 7.01 -5.11 13.65
N ASP A 95 6.62 -3.86 13.42
CA ASP A 95 6.40 -2.85 14.47
C ASP A 95 5.31 -3.29 15.45
N LEU A 96 4.18 -3.81 14.92
CA LEU A 96 3.10 -4.35 15.74
C LEU A 96 3.54 -5.55 16.58
N GLU A 97 4.26 -6.50 16.00
CA GLU A 97 4.81 -7.63 16.77
C GLU A 97 5.76 -7.14 17.86
N HIS A 98 6.65 -6.20 17.53
CA HIS A 98 7.65 -5.70 18.46
C HIS A 98 7.01 -5.01 19.68
N VAL A 99 6.07 -4.09 19.45
CA VAL A 99 5.35 -3.41 20.53
C VAL A 99 4.58 -4.42 21.38
N TYR A 100 3.84 -5.33 20.75
CA TYR A 100 3.08 -6.34 21.48
C TYR A 100 3.98 -7.31 22.25
N ALA A 101 5.15 -7.67 21.71
CA ALA A 101 6.14 -8.49 22.40
C ALA A 101 6.65 -7.80 23.67
N ARG A 102 6.99 -6.52 23.58
CA ARG A 102 7.42 -5.77 24.77
C ARG A 102 6.31 -5.63 25.80
N ALA A 103 5.10 -5.29 25.40
CA ALA A 103 3.96 -5.16 26.32
C ALA A 103 3.66 -6.48 27.05
N ARG A 104 3.79 -7.63 26.34
CA ARG A 104 3.63 -8.96 26.95
C ARG A 104 4.65 -9.28 28.03
N LEU A 105 5.87 -8.74 27.94
CA LEU A 105 6.89 -8.94 28.98
C LEU A 105 6.52 -8.20 30.28
N VAL A 106 5.71 -7.14 30.19
CA VAL A 106 5.28 -6.36 31.35
C VAL A 106 4.02 -6.93 31.98
N TRP A 107 3.01 -7.27 31.15
CA TRP A 107 1.67 -7.60 31.67
C TRP A 107 1.10 -8.95 31.21
N GLY A 108 1.80 -9.69 30.35
CA GLY A 108 1.28 -10.91 29.74
C GLY A 108 0.36 -10.66 28.53
N GLY A 109 -0.10 -11.74 27.90
CA GLY A 109 -0.84 -11.72 26.62
C GLY A 109 -2.10 -10.85 26.61
N GLU A 110 -3.07 -11.20 27.44
CA GLU A 110 -4.39 -10.55 27.42
C GLU A 110 -4.30 -9.09 27.87
N SER A 111 -3.57 -8.81 28.95
CA SER A 111 -3.39 -7.43 29.43
C SER A 111 -2.64 -6.55 28.43
N ALA A 112 -1.65 -7.10 27.71
CA ALA A 112 -0.99 -6.38 26.62
C ALA A 112 -1.95 -6.06 25.48
N ARG A 113 -2.84 -7.00 25.12
CA ARG A 113 -3.88 -6.79 24.10
C ARG A 113 -4.82 -5.66 24.52
N ILE A 114 -5.31 -5.70 25.76
CA ILE A 114 -6.18 -4.67 26.33
C ILE A 114 -5.47 -3.30 26.33
N TRP A 115 -4.21 -3.25 26.78
CA TRP A 115 -3.44 -2.00 26.82
C TRP A 115 -3.33 -1.36 25.44
N MET A 116 -3.04 -2.14 24.39
CA MET A 116 -2.94 -1.60 23.03
C MET A 116 -4.25 -1.04 22.48
N GLU A 117 -5.39 -1.60 22.91
CA GLU A 117 -6.74 -1.19 22.51
C GLU A 117 -7.35 -0.12 23.44
N SER A 118 -6.65 0.23 24.53
CA SER A 118 -7.13 1.17 25.54
C SER A 118 -6.62 2.58 25.34
N THR A 119 -7.35 3.57 25.88
CA THR A 119 -6.89 4.96 25.93
C THR A 119 -5.63 5.08 26.79
N ASN A 120 -4.58 5.76 26.31
CA ASN A 120 -3.32 5.90 27.03
C ASN A 120 -2.98 7.38 27.31
N ALA A 121 -2.64 7.69 28.57
CA ALA A 121 -2.34 9.05 29.02
C ALA A 121 -1.06 9.63 28.41
N PHE A 122 0.00 8.83 28.29
CA PHE A 122 1.27 9.23 27.65
C PHE A 122 1.13 9.49 26.15
N LEU A 123 0.04 9.01 25.54
CA LEU A 123 -0.31 9.24 24.15
C LEU A 123 -1.36 10.34 23.97
N GLY A 124 -1.64 11.13 25.01
CA GLY A 124 -2.62 12.22 24.95
C GLY A 124 -4.06 11.73 24.80
N GLY A 125 -4.36 10.55 25.34
CA GLY A 125 -5.68 9.92 25.24
C GLY A 125 -5.90 9.07 23.98
N ALA A 126 -4.91 9.00 23.08
CA ALA A 126 -4.98 8.10 21.94
C ALA A 126 -4.75 6.64 22.37
N ARG A 127 -5.24 5.68 21.57
CA ARG A 127 -4.93 4.27 21.77
C ARG A 127 -3.54 3.95 21.21
N PRO A 128 -2.69 3.17 21.90
CA PRO A 128 -1.36 2.79 21.41
C PRO A 128 -1.38 2.22 19.99
N LEU A 129 -2.39 1.42 19.69
CA LEU A 129 -2.58 0.81 18.39
C LEU A 129 -2.90 1.82 17.28
N ASP A 130 -3.68 2.87 17.57
CA ASP A 130 -3.95 3.91 16.57
C ASP A 130 -2.67 4.70 16.27
N VAL A 131 -1.94 5.08 17.32
CA VAL A 131 -0.65 5.78 17.20
C VAL A 131 0.37 4.95 16.44
N LEU A 132 0.41 3.63 16.70
CA LEU A 132 1.30 2.72 15.98
C LEU A 132 1.07 2.77 14.46
N LEU A 133 -0.19 2.90 14.04
CA LEU A 133 -0.56 2.89 12.62
C LEU A 133 -0.36 4.24 11.92
N THR A 134 -0.49 5.34 12.65
CA THR A 134 -0.33 6.69 12.09
C THR A 134 1.10 7.22 12.21
N ASP A 135 1.73 7.00 13.36
CA ASP A 135 2.98 7.65 13.77
C ASP A 135 4.16 6.65 13.85
N GLY A 136 3.87 5.34 13.78
CA GLY A 136 4.84 4.26 13.92
C GLY A 136 5.15 3.88 15.37
N ALA A 137 6.07 2.92 15.56
CA ALA A 137 6.32 2.31 16.86
C ALA A 137 6.96 3.23 17.90
N ALA A 138 7.77 4.21 17.50
CA ALA A 138 8.65 4.94 18.41
C ALA A 138 7.91 5.60 19.58
N ARG A 139 6.80 6.29 19.29
CA ARG A 139 6.00 6.98 20.30
C ARG A 139 5.29 5.99 21.24
N VAL A 140 4.86 4.86 20.71
CA VAL A 140 4.21 3.81 21.50
C VAL A 140 5.19 3.11 22.42
N LEU A 141 6.41 2.86 21.95
CA LEU A 141 7.49 2.31 22.75
C LEU A 141 7.89 3.26 23.89
N GLN A 142 7.95 4.57 23.63
CA GLN A 142 8.19 5.57 24.69
C GLN A 142 7.08 5.57 25.75
N ALA A 143 5.82 5.46 25.35
CA ALA A 143 4.71 5.34 26.29
C ALA A 143 4.82 4.04 27.11
N LEU A 144 5.17 2.93 26.48
CA LEU A 144 5.40 1.66 27.17
C LEU A 144 6.54 1.76 28.18
N ASP A 145 7.65 2.39 27.82
CA ASP A 145 8.75 2.67 28.73
C ASP A 145 8.27 3.53 29.91
N ALA A 146 7.52 4.60 29.67
CA ALA A 146 7.01 5.45 30.74
C ALA A 146 6.10 4.70 31.74
N GLU A 147 5.27 3.77 31.27
CA GLU A 147 4.44 2.91 32.13
C GLU A 147 5.30 1.97 32.99
N MET A 148 6.37 1.39 32.41
CA MET A 148 7.26 0.47 33.11
C MET A 148 8.09 1.12 34.21
N TRP A 149 8.62 2.32 33.94
CA TRP A 149 9.48 3.05 34.88
C TRP A 149 8.67 3.91 35.86
N GLY A 150 7.33 3.80 35.85
CA GLY A 150 6.45 4.54 36.73
C GLY A 150 6.56 6.03 36.51
N GLY A 151 6.28 6.48 35.27
CA GLY A 151 6.12 7.87 34.86
C GLY A 151 6.91 8.85 35.72
N ALA A 152 8.24 8.87 35.60
CA ALA A 152 9.06 9.87 36.26
C ALA A 152 8.77 11.25 35.65
N ALA A 153 7.73 11.89 36.20
CA ALA A 153 7.39 13.30 36.07
C ALA A 153 7.39 13.91 37.47
#